data_AF-A0A535ZA84-F1
#
_entry.id   AF-A0A535ZA84-F1
#
_cell.length_a   1.000
_cell.length_b   1.000
_cell.length_c   1.000
_cell.angle_alpha   90.00
_cell.angle_beta   90.00
_cell.angle_gamma   90.00
#
_symmetry.space_group_name_H-M   'P 1'
#
loop_
_entity.id
_entity.type
_entity.pdbx_description
1 polymer ?
#
loop_
_entity_poly.entity_id
_entity_poly.type
_entity_poly.pdbx_seq_one_letter_code
_entity_poly.pdbx_strand_id
1 'polypeptide(L)'
;MADKKYAAAVDQGTTGSRFMVFSHDGKVVSTDYLEHEQIYPKPGWVEHNPMEIWEKTQRVIKGSMSKKGIKADELSGIGVTNQRETTVVWEKKTGKPVYNAIVWQDTRTIDICQKLINDGVEPTVKAKTGLVVATYFSGPKIQWILDNVSGAHAAAERGDL
;
A
#
# COMPACT_ATOMS: atom_id res chain seq x y z
N MET A 1 -28.72 -4.02 19.70
CA MET A 1 -27.51 -4.02 18.84
C MET A 1 -27.31 -5.43 18.33
N ALA A 2 -26.90 -5.64 17.08
CA ALA A 2 -26.61 -6.97 16.57
C ALA A 2 -25.44 -7.59 17.35
N ASP A 3 -25.48 -8.91 17.56
CA ASP A 3 -24.42 -9.64 18.24
C ASP A 3 -23.16 -9.69 17.37
N LYS A 4 -22.00 -9.39 17.96
CA LYS A 4 -20.71 -9.31 17.26
C LYS A 4 -20.11 -10.71 17.13
N LYS A 5 -20.34 -11.36 15.99
CA LYS A 5 -20.01 -12.77 15.78
C LYS A 5 -18.68 -13.01 15.08
N TYR A 6 -18.18 -12.00 14.36
CA TYR A 6 -17.08 -12.18 13.42
C TYR A 6 -16.01 -11.10 13.56
N ALA A 7 -14.75 -11.47 13.31
CA ALA A 7 -13.68 -10.53 13.00
C ALA A 7 -13.40 -10.60 11.49
N ALA A 8 -12.88 -9.53 10.89
CA ALA A 8 -12.49 -9.55 9.49
C ALA A 8 -11.08 -9.00 9.28
N ALA A 9 -10.48 -9.34 8.14
CA ALA A 9 -9.17 -8.83 7.74
C ALA A 9 -9.14 -8.46 6.26
N VAL A 10 -8.63 -7.28 5.96
CA VAL A 10 -8.14 -6.91 4.62
C VAL A 10 -6.67 -7.32 4.53
N ASP A 11 -6.32 -8.05 3.49
CA ASP A 11 -4.96 -8.41 3.14
C ASP A 11 -4.66 -7.91 1.72
N GLN A 12 -4.00 -6.76 1.64
CA GLN A 12 -3.63 -6.11 0.37
C GLN A 12 -2.24 -6.60 -0.04
N GLY A 13 -2.17 -7.71 -0.79
CA GLY A 13 -0.91 -8.29 -1.24
C GLY A 13 -0.32 -7.58 -2.47
N THR A 14 0.88 -8.00 -2.89
CA THR A 14 1.53 -7.47 -4.10
C THR A 14 0.76 -7.81 -5.36
N THR A 15 0.21 -9.02 -5.46
CA THR A 15 -0.50 -9.52 -6.66
C THR A 15 -1.99 -9.20 -6.65
N GLY A 16 -2.59 -9.05 -5.48
CA GLY A 16 -4.02 -8.91 -5.35
C GLY A 16 -4.49 -8.56 -3.95
N SER A 17 -5.77 -8.23 -3.84
CA SER A 17 -6.43 -7.89 -2.58
C SER A 17 -7.30 -9.05 -2.12
N ARG A 18 -7.30 -9.33 -0.81
CA ARG A 18 -8.13 -10.34 -0.17
C ARG A 18 -8.93 -9.73 0.98
N PHE A 19 -10.14 -10.22 1.18
CA PHE A 19 -10.88 -9.97 2.42
C PHE A 19 -11.39 -11.28 3.02
N MET A 20 -11.06 -11.51 4.28
CA MET A 20 -11.38 -12.73 5.02
C MET A 20 -12.24 -12.38 6.23
N VAL A 21 -13.24 -13.23 6.52
CA VAL A 21 -14.05 -13.14 7.72
C VAL A 21 -13.82 -14.39 8.57
N PHE A 22 -13.67 -14.21 9.87
CA PHE A 22 -13.33 -15.23 10.84
C PHE A 22 -14.39 -15.30 11.93
N SER A 23 -14.71 -16.50 12.39
CA SER A 23 -15.48 -16.71 13.62
C SER A 23 -14.61 -16.50 14.86
N HIS A 24 -15.24 -16.43 16.03
CA HIS A 24 -14.57 -16.25 17.32
C HIS A 24 -13.50 -17.33 17.62
N ASP A 25 -13.65 -18.54 17.10
CA ASP A 25 -12.68 -19.64 17.23
C ASP A 25 -11.56 -19.60 16.15
N GLY A 26 -11.48 -18.52 15.36
CA GLY A 26 -10.43 -18.30 14.36
C GLY A 26 -10.63 -19.02 13.02
N LYS A 27 -11.78 -19.69 12.80
CA LYS A 27 -12.05 -20.37 11.53
C LYS A 27 -12.45 -19.37 10.44
N VAL A 28 -12.03 -19.63 9.21
CA VAL A 28 -12.43 -18.85 8.03
C VAL A 28 -13.89 -19.14 7.69
N VAL A 29 -14.73 -18.11 7.76
CA VAL A 29 -16.16 -18.16 7.45
C VAL A 29 -16.43 -17.82 5.99
N SER A 30 -15.74 -16.78 5.48
CA SER A 30 -15.82 -16.36 4.08
C SER A 30 -14.51 -15.72 3.63
N THR A 31 -14.26 -15.78 2.33
CA THR A 31 -13.12 -15.14 1.70
C THR A 31 -13.49 -14.68 0.29
N ASP A 32 -12.84 -13.61 -0.16
CA ASP A 32 -12.84 -13.19 -1.56
C ASP A 32 -11.49 -12.59 -1.94
N TYR A 33 -11.12 -12.73 -3.21
CA TYR A 33 -9.79 -12.37 -3.71
C TYR A 33 -9.88 -11.87 -5.16
N LEU A 34 -9.15 -10.79 -5.45
CA LEU A 34 -9.02 -10.24 -6.80
C LEU A 34 -7.58 -9.78 -7.03
N GLU A 35 -6.98 -10.22 -8.14
CA GLU A 35 -5.67 -9.73 -8.58
C GLU A 35 -5.78 -8.31 -9.15
N HIS A 36 -4.71 -7.51 -9.05
CA HIS A 36 -4.57 -6.19 -9.69
C HIS A 36 -3.41 -6.15 -10.67
N GLU A 37 -3.49 -5.22 -11.63
CA GLU A 37 -2.51 -5.12 -12.70
C GLU A 37 -1.11 -4.84 -12.14
N GLN A 38 -0.11 -5.56 -12.66
CA GLN A 38 1.30 -5.28 -12.42
C GLN A 38 1.81 -4.42 -13.56
N ILE A 39 2.12 -3.15 -13.27
CA ILE A 39 2.48 -2.17 -14.30
C ILE A 39 4.01 -2.11 -14.37
N TYR A 40 4.57 -2.33 -15.57
CA TYR A 40 6.01 -2.32 -15.82
C TYR A 40 6.38 -1.28 -16.88
N PRO A 41 6.48 0.02 -16.53
CA PRO A 41 6.75 1.07 -17.52
C PRO A 41 8.10 0.92 -18.24
N LYS A 42 9.09 0.32 -17.55
CA LYS A 42 10.41 -0.01 -18.08
C LYS A 42 11.04 -1.15 -17.27
N PRO A 43 12.13 -1.79 -17.75
CA PRO A 43 12.83 -2.81 -16.97
C PRO A 43 13.23 -2.33 -15.57
N GLY A 44 12.95 -3.14 -14.55
CA GLY A 44 13.21 -2.84 -13.14
C GLY A 44 12.18 -1.93 -12.45
N TRP A 45 11.23 -1.37 -13.22
CA TRP A 45 10.17 -0.52 -12.65
C TRP A 45 8.92 -1.34 -12.42
N VAL A 46 8.35 -1.22 -11.23
CA VAL A 46 7.15 -1.95 -10.81
C VAL A 46 6.20 -0.98 -10.15
N GLU A 47 5.03 -0.82 -10.75
CA GLU A 47 3.99 0.11 -10.34
C GLU A 47 2.65 -0.59 -10.14
N HIS A 48 1.82 -0.04 -9.27
CA HIS A 48 0.40 -0.38 -9.19
C HIS A 48 -0.43 0.90 -9.29
N ASN A 49 -1.63 0.81 -9.87
CA ASN A 49 -2.60 1.90 -9.82
C ASN A 49 -3.26 1.95 -8.42
N PRO A 50 -3.09 3.01 -7.62
CA PRO A 50 -3.67 3.08 -6.28
C PRO A 50 -5.20 3.04 -6.27
N MET A 51 -5.84 3.56 -7.32
CA MET A 51 -7.30 3.53 -7.46
C MET A 51 -7.81 2.13 -7.77
N GLU A 52 -7.04 1.32 -8.52
CA GLU A 52 -7.38 -0.08 -8.78
C GLU A 52 -7.25 -0.93 -7.50
N ILE A 53 -6.18 -0.70 -6.71
CA ILE A 53 -6.02 -1.33 -5.39
C ILE A 53 -7.25 -1.01 -4.51
N TRP A 54 -7.67 0.25 -4.48
CA TRP A 54 -8.80 0.69 -3.67
C TRP A 54 -10.13 0.09 -4.17
N GLU A 55 -10.38 0.08 -5.48
CA GLU A 55 -11.57 -0.54 -6.06
C GLU A 55 -11.63 -2.03 -5.74
N LYS A 56 -10.54 -2.76 -5.96
CA LYS A 56 -10.48 -4.21 -5.74
C LYS A 56 -10.64 -4.57 -4.27
N THR A 57 -10.08 -3.77 -3.36
CA THR A 57 -10.31 -3.91 -1.91
C THR A 57 -11.79 -3.81 -1.57
N GLN A 58 -12.50 -2.79 -2.08
CA GLN A 58 -13.94 -2.64 -1.85
C GLN A 58 -14.74 -3.82 -2.43
N ARG A 59 -14.35 -4.31 -3.60
CA ARG A 59 -15.01 -5.45 -4.26
C ARG A 59 -14.87 -6.73 -3.46
N VAL A 60 -13.68 -7.05 -2.95
CA VAL A 60 -13.49 -8.28 -2.13
C VAL A 60 -14.17 -8.19 -0.77
N ILE A 61 -14.23 -6.99 -0.16
CA ILE A 61 -15.03 -6.76 1.05
C ILE A 61 -16.49 -7.08 0.79
N LYS A 62 -17.09 -6.47 -0.25
CA LYS A 62 -18.48 -6.70 -0.61
C LYS A 62 -18.73 -8.17 -0.99
N GLY A 63 -17.88 -8.76 -1.82
CA GLY A 63 -18.04 -10.13 -2.30
C GLY A 63 -17.98 -11.16 -1.18
N SER A 64 -17.02 -11.06 -0.26
CA SER A 64 -16.91 -11.97 0.88
C SER A 64 -18.12 -11.86 1.82
N MET A 65 -18.54 -10.63 2.16
CA MET A 65 -19.70 -10.40 3.03
C MET A 65 -21.00 -10.93 2.40
N SER A 66 -21.20 -10.68 1.11
CA SER A 66 -22.40 -11.13 0.37
C SER A 66 -22.50 -12.65 0.23
N LYS A 67 -21.38 -13.39 0.11
CA LYS A 67 -21.39 -14.87 0.02
C LYS A 67 -22.05 -15.57 1.21
N LYS A 68 -22.05 -14.93 2.38
CA LYS A 68 -22.62 -15.46 3.63
C LYS A 68 -23.73 -14.60 4.22
N GLY A 69 -24.13 -13.53 3.53
CA GLY A 69 -25.15 -12.59 4.03
C GLY A 69 -24.75 -11.89 5.34
N ILE A 70 -23.43 -11.74 5.59
CA ILE A 70 -22.91 -11.14 6.81
C ILE A 70 -23.17 -9.64 6.76
N LYS A 71 -23.70 -9.08 7.84
CA LYS A 71 -23.93 -7.64 7.96
C LYS A 71 -22.76 -6.94 8.63
N ALA A 72 -22.53 -5.68 8.28
CA ALA A 72 -21.44 -4.90 8.85
C ALA A 72 -21.55 -4.75 10.38
N ASP A 73 -22.78 -4.72 10.92
CA ASP A 73 -23.02 -4.67 12.35
C ASP A 73 -22.74 -5.98 13.10
N GLU A 74 -22.50 -7.10 12.40
CA GLU A 74 -22.05 -8.38 12.98
C GLU A 74 -20.51 -8.49 13.09
N LEU A 75 -19.76 -7.55 12.48
CA LEU A 75 -18.29 -7.49 12.58
C LEU A 75 -17.87 -6.77 13.87
N SER A 76 -16.99 -7.40 14.66
CA SER A 76 -16.38 -6.81 15.86
C SER A 76 -15.26 -5.82 15.53
N GLY A 77 -14.59 -6.01 14.39
CA GLY A 77 -13.52 -5.17 13.90
C GLY A 77 -12.93 -5.66 12.58
N ILE A 78 -12.11 -4.82 11.97
CA ILE A 78 -11.38 -5.12 10.73
C ILE A 78 -9.89 -4.91 10.98
N GLY A 79 -9.10 -5.98 10.85
CA GLY A 79 -7.65 -5.89 10.75
C GLY A 79 -7.24 -5.51 9.33
N VAL A 80 -6.16 -4.74 9.20
CA VAL A 80 -5.60 -4.38 7.88
C VAL A 80 -4.15 -4.82 7.87
N THR A 81 -3.79 -5.61 6.87
CA THR A 81 -2.42 -5.95 6.51
C THR A 81 -2.21 -5.69 5.03
N ASN A 82 -0.97 -5.39 4.65
CA ASN A 82 -0.65 -4.95 3.31
C ASN A 82 0.78 -5.33 2.91
N GLN A 83 1.03 -5.28 1.60
CA GLN A 83 2.38 -5.27 1.06
C GLN A 83 3.12 -4.08 1.66
N ARG A 84 4.26 -4.36 2.28
CA ARG A 84 5.07 -3.33 2.91
C ARG A 84 5.83 -2.52 1.84
N GLU A 85 6.44 -1.43 2.27
CA GLU A 85 7.27 -0.48 1.51
C GLU A 85 6.65 0.24 0.29
N THR A 86 5.71 -0.38 -0.43
CA THR A 86 4.99 0.21 -1.56
C THR A 86 4.44 1.59 -1.20
N THR A 87 4.78 2.59 -2.01
CA THR A 87 4.62 4.01 -1.65
C THR A 87 3.55 4.65 -2.53
N VAL A 88 2.59 5.33 -1.89
CA VAL A 88 1.56 6.15 -2.53
C VAL A 88 1.64 7.56 -1.96
N VAL A 89 1.59 8.57 -2.84
CA VAL A 89 1.46 9.99 -2.47
C VAL A 89 0.20 10.52 -3.13
N TRP A 90 -0.59 11.31 -2.42
CA TRP A 90 -1.89 11.80 -2.90
C TRP A 90 -2.14 13.24 -2.44
N GLU A 91 -3.00 13.95 -3.16
CA GLU A 91 -3.45 15.26 -2.73
C GLU A 91 -4.38 15.16 -1.52
N LYS A 92 -4.00 15.78 -0.41
CA LYS A 92 -4.76 15.74 0.86
C LYS A 92 -6.23 16.15 0.74
N LYS A 93 -6.52 17.15 -0.09
CA LYS A 93 -7.88 17.71 -0.24
C LYS A 93 -8.80 16.84 -1.08
N THR A 94 -8.25 16.12 -2.07
CA THR A 94 -9.04 15.39 -3.06
C THR A 94 -8.97 13.88 -2.90
N GLY A 95 -7.95 13.38 -2.19
CA GLY A 95 -7.64 11.96 -2.08
C GLY A 95 -7.07 11.36 -3.37
N LYS A 96 -6.81 12.17 -4.40
CA LYS A 96 -6.32 11.69 -5.70
C LYS A 96 -4.83 11.40 -5.63
N PRO A 97 -4.36 10.21 -6.04
CA PRO A 97 -2.94 9.93 -6.16
C PRO A 97 -2.29 10.89 -7.16
N VAL A 98 -1.09 11.39 -6.83
CA VAL A 98 -0.32 12.25 -7.75
C VAL A 98 0.47 11.43 -8.78
N TYR A 99 0.66 10.14 -8.51
CA TYR A 99 1.37 9.17 -9.35
C TYR A 99 0.90 7.75 -9.00
N ASN A 100 1.30 6.77 -9.81
CA ASN A 100 1.12 5.37 -9.44
C ASN A 100 1.84 5.03 -8.13
N ALA A 101 1.40 3.95 -7.47
CA ALA A 101 2.13 3.39 -6.35
C ALA A 101 3.46 2.82 -6.85
N ILE A 102 4.58 3.21 -6.24
CA ILE A 102 5.88 2.61 -6.55
C ILE A 102 6.06 1.41 -5.63
N VAL A 103 6.13 0.22 -6.23
CA VAL A 103 6.12 -1.06 -5.51
C VAL A 103 7.46 -1.32 -4.83
N TRP A 104 7.47 -2.11 -3.76
CA TRP A 104 8.68 -2.48 -3.03
C TRP A 104 9.76 -3.16 -3.91
N GLN A 105 9.35 -3.86 -4.96
CA GLN A 105 10.25 -4.52 -5.93
C GLN A 105 10.96 -3.54 -6.88
N ASP A 106 10.46 -2.31 -6.97
CA ASP A 106 10.95 -1.31 -7.92
C ASP A 106 12.38 -0.85 -7.59
N THR A 107 13.23 -0.81 -8.61
CA THR A 107 14.65 -0.47 -8.49
C THR A 107 15.00 0.93 -9.03
N ARG A 108 14.02 1.76 -9.39
CA ARG A 108 14.25 3.07 -10.02
C ARG A 108 15.06 4.05 -9.19
N THR A 109 15.07 3.84 -7.87
CA THR A 109 15.69 4.74 -6.90
C THR A 109 17.15 4.41 -6.67
N ILE A 110 17.78 3.59 -7.51
CA ILE A 110 19.18 3.15 -7.35
C ILE A 110 20.14 4.34 -7.28
N ASP A 111 19.95 5.36 -8.13
CA ASP A 111 20.82 6.55 -8.15
C ASP A 111 20.63 7.40 -6.88
N ILE A 112 19.40 7.50 -6.36
CA ILE A 112 19.11 8.16 -5.08
C ILE A 112 19.82 7.41 -3.94
N CYS A 113 19.73 6.08 -3.94
CA CYS A 113 20.39 5.22 -2.94
C CYS A 113 21.92 5.38 -3.00
N GLN A 114 22.51 5.33 -4.20
CA GLN A 114 23.95 5.48 -4.38
C GLN A 114 24.43 6.85 -3.92
N LYS A 115 23.65 7.91 -4.19
CA LYS A 115 23.95 9.25 -3.69
C LYS A 115 23.98 9.29 -2.16
N LEU A 116 22.97 8.73 -1.48
CA LEU A 116 22.93 8.68 -0.02
C LEU A 116 24.12 7.92 0.58
N ILE A 117 24.55 6.84 -0.06
CA ILE A 117 25.74 6.07 0.36
C ILE A 117 27.00 6.92 0.18
N ASN A 118 27.18 7.53 -0.99
CA ASN A 118 28.34 8.38 -1.30
C ASN A 118 28.43 9.61 -0.38
N ASP A 119 27.29 10.14 0.05
CA ASP A 119 27.18 11.24 1.01
C ASP A 119 27.42 10.79 2.47
N GLY A 120 27.69 9.50 2.72
CA GLY A 120 27.96 8.96 4.05
C GLY A 120 26.74 8.85 4.95
N VAL A 121 25.53 8.83 4.39
CA VAL A 121 24.25 8.85 5.15
C VAL A 121 23.89 7.46 5.71
N GLU A 122 24.41 6.38 5.12
CA GLU A 122 24.03 5.00 5.46
C GLU A 122 24.19 4.62 6.95
N PRO A 123 25.30 4.95 7.66
CA PRO A 123 25.41 4.67 9.09
C PRO A 123 24.30 5.33 9.92
N THR A 124 23.86 6.53 9.52
CA THR A 124 22.77 7.26 10.20
C THR A 124 21.43 6.58 9.96
N VAL A 125 21.17 6.10 8.74
CA VAL A 125 19.95 5.35 8.42
C VAL A 125 19.89 4.09 9.27
N LYS A 126 20.97 3.29 9.27
CA LYS A 126 21.03 2.04 10.04
C LYS A 126 20.82 2.25 11.53
N ALA A 127 21.44 3.29 12.11
CA ALA A 127 21.28 3.59 13.53
C ALA A 127 19.86 4.02 13.90
N LYS A 128 19.15 4.74 13.01
CA LYS A 128 17.80 5.27 13.29
C LYS A 128 16.68 4.28 12.98
N THR A 129 16.84 3.46 11.94
CA THR A 129 15.75 2.64 11.40
C THR A 129 16.00 1.14 11.49
N GLY A 130 17.25 0.72 11.73
CA GLY A 130 17.68 -0.66 11.59
C GLY A 130 17.82 -1.15 10.15
N LEU A 131 17.59 -0.28 9.16
CA LEU A 131 17.59 -0.61 7.73
C LEU A 131 18.90 -0.20 7.04
N VAL A 132 19.17 -0.80 5.89
CA VAL A 132 20.23 -0.37 4.97
C VAL A 132 19.70 0.64 3.95
N VAL A 133 20.58 1.32 3.22
CA VAL A 133 20.16 2.13 2.08
C VAL A 133 19.94 1.21 0.88
N ALA A 134 18.68 1.03 0.48
CA ALA A 134 18.30 0.15 -0.62
C ALA A 134 17.04 0.65 -1.33
N THR A 135 16.89 0.28 -2.60
CA THR A 135 15.71 0.63 -3.42
C THR A 135 14.41 0.02 -2.91
N TYR A 136 14.51 -0.99 -2.04
CA TYR A 136 13.40 -1.68 -1.42
C TYR A 136 12.49 -0.75 -0.60
N PHE A 137 13.07 0.18 0.15
CA PHE A 137 12.35 0.98 1.15
C PHE A 137 11.67 2.23 0.58
N SER A 138 10.70 2.76 1.33
CA SER A 138 9.80 3.84 0.87
C SER A 138 10.46 5.22 0.72
N GLY A 139 11.46 5.55 1.54
CA GLY A 139 12.06 6.90 1.58
C GLY A 139 12.55 7.38 0.20
N PRO A 140 13.42 6.62 -0.49
CA PRO A 140 13.85 6.95 -1.84
C PRO A 140 12.71 7.02 -2.86
N LYS A 141 11.62 6.25 -2.67
CA LYS A 141 10.45 6.25 -3.57
C LYS A 141 9.64 7.55 -3.42
N ILE A 142 9.47 8.03 -2.17
CA ILE A 142 8.86 9.34 -1.90
C ILE A 142 9.69 10.45 -2.57
N GLN A 143 11.00 10.45 -2.35
CA GLN A 143 11.88 11.44 -2.98
C GLN A 143 11.75 11.42 -4.50
N TRP A 144 11.76 10.24 -5.12
CA TRP A 144 11.58 10.11 -6.57
C TRP A 144 10.27 10.74 -7.05
N ILE A 145 9.15 10.51 -6.36
CA ILE A 145 7.86 11.11 -6.71
C ILE A 145 7.93 12.63 -6.62
N LEU A 146 8.47 13.19 -5.53
CA LEU A 146 8.56 14.63 -5.34
C LEU A 146 9.44 15.30 -6.40
N ASP A 147 10.55 14.65 -6.77
CA ASP A 147 11.53 15.19 -7.73
C ASP A 147 11.07 15.07 -9.20
N ASN A 148 10.25 14.07 -9.53
CA ASN A 148 9.92 13.73 -10.93
C ASN A 148 8.47 14.07 -11.34
N VAL A 149 7.55 14.19 -10.38
CA VAL A 149 6.15 14.52 -10.69
C VAL A 149 5.98 16.04 -10.68
N SER A 150 5.55 16.59 -11.81
CA SER A 150 5.41 18.04 -11.99
C SER A 150 4.56 18.66 -10.88
N GLY A 151 5.11 19.65 -10.18
CA GLY A 151 4.44 20.36 -9.10
C GLY A 151 4.36 19.61 -7.76
N ALA A 152 4.79 18.34 -7.68
CA ALA A 152 4.66 17.54 -6.46
C ALA A 152 5.51 18.09 -5.31
N HIS A 153 6.79 18.41 -5.56
CA HIS A 153 7.65 19.01 -4.54
C HIS A 153 7.05 20.32 -3.99
N ALA A 154 6.59 21.23 -4.86
CA ALA A 154 6.00 22.50 -4.44
C ALA A 154 4.69 22.30 -3.68
N ALA A 155 3.88 21.29 -4.03
CA ALA A 155 2.66 20.95 -3.32
C ALA A 155 2.95 20.35 -1.93
N ALA A 156 3.99 19.51 -1.80
CA ALA A 156 4.44 18.97 -0.52
C ALA A 156 4.91 20.09 0.43
N GLU A 157 5.71 21.04 -0.05
CA GLU A 157 6.16 22.20 0.75
C GLU A 157 4.99 23.06 1.28
N ARG A 158 3.86 23.09 0.57
CA ARG A 158 2.64 23.78 1.01
C ARG A 158 1.74 22.92 1.92
N GLY A 159 2.09 21.66 2.16
CA GLY A 159 1.27 20.70 2.92
C GLY A 159 -0.01 20.26 2.19
N ASP A 160 -0.02 20.34 0.86
CA ASP A 160 -1.14 19.91 0.01
C ASP A 160 -1.06 18.40 -0.35
N LEU A 161 0.12 17.77 -0.18
CA LEU A 161 0.35 16.32 -0.34
C LEU A 161 0.50 15.61 1.01
#